data_AF-A0A7W5E5E1-F1
#
_entry.id   AF-A0A7W5E5E1-F1
#
_cell.length_a   1.000
_cell.length_b   1.000
_cell.length_c   1.000
_cell.angle_alpha   90.00
_cell.angle_beta   90.00
_cell.angle_gamma   90.00
#
_symmetry.space_group_name_H-M   'P 1'
#
loop_
_entity.id
_entity.type
_entity.pdbx_description
1 polymer ?
#
loop_
_entity_poly.entity_id
_entity_poly.type
_entity_poly.pdbx_seq_one_letter_code
_entity_poly.pdbx_strand_id
1 'polypeptide(L)'
;MNSWQRISTYNAADCYGRFWHAGLNNAGSLLFIASIDDDYAVWDIATSACVWSSSDSDALPALSGLLVDGFVDLQQPQVSDRFRVFGPEFNHFLRYYCRDHIDYDSLTGDVIVDTYIANDRDRQRLDFEGDANEWVQASFSDDGSIIAVMNPHYLSVFHRTSDGPVAQHGFYA
;
A
#
# COMPACT_ATOMS: atom_id res chain seq x y z
N MET A 1 -23.95 -0.91 1.16
CA MET A 1 -23.03 0.15 0.69
C MET A 1 -21.63 -0.42 0.78
N ASN A 2 -20.70 -0.01 -0.08
CA ASN A 2 -19.30 -0.39 0.15
C ASN A 2 -18.79 0.40 1.36
N SER A 3 -17.87 -0.15 2.15
CA SER A 3 -17.13 0.60 3.16
C SER A 3 -15.71 0.10 3.27
N TRP A 4 -14.77 0.97 3.61
CA TRP A 4 -13.41 0.58 3.95
C TRP A 4 -13.29 0.35 5.45
N GLN A 5 -12.83 -0.84 5.84
CA GLN A 5 -12.56 -1.19 7.21
C GLN A 5 -11.06 -1.34 7.41
N ARG A 6 -10.50 -0.62 8.39
CA ARG A 6 -9.11 -0.78 8.81
C ARG A 6 -8.91 -2.18 9.42
N ILE A 7 -7.92 -2.92 8.92
CA ILE A 7 -7.61 -4.28 9.37
C ILE A 7 -6.25 -4.38 10.07
N SER A 8 -5.31 -3.48 9.76
CA SER A 8 -3.99 -3.43 10.40
C SER A 8 -3.45 -2.00 10.44
N THR A 9 -2.64 -1.71 11.45
CA THR A 9 -1.83 -0.49 11.54
C THR A 9 -0.42 -0.86 11.98
N TYR A 10 0.56 -0.26 11.32
CA TYR A 10 1.97 -0.36 11.62
C TYR A 10 2.49 1.03 11.96
N ASN A 11 3.22 1.15 13.06
CA ASN A 11 3.82 2.40 13.51
C ASN A 11 5.33 2.34 13.27
N ALA A 12 5.87 3.33 12.56
CA ALA A 12 7.29 3.40 12.26
C ALA A 12 8.14 3.51 13.54
N ALA A 13 7.64 4.18 14.57
CA ALA A 13 8.35 4.33 15.85
C ALA A 13 8.61 2.99 16.55
N ASP A 14 7.75 1.99 16.32
CA ASP A 14 7.84 0.70 17.00
C ASP A 14 8.88 -0.23 16.35
N CYS A 15 9.26 0.03 15.11
CA CYS A 15 10.00 -0.97 14.33
C CYS A 15 11.13 -0.40 13.46
N TYR A 16 11.04 0.84 12.98
CA TYR A 16 11.79 1.28 11.79
C TYR A 16 12.17 2.78 11.76
N GLY A 17 11.89 3.54 12.81
CA GLY A 17 12.14 4.99 12.87
C GLY A 17 11.16 5.81 12.00
N ARG A 18 11.28 5.68 10.68
CA ARG A 18 10.36 6.25 9.67
C ARG A 18 10.17 5.31 8.50
N PHE A 19 8.94 5.21 8.02
CA PHE A 19 8.69 4.53 6.75
C PHE A 19 9.15 5.40 5.59
N TRP A 20 9.89 4.79 4.68
CA TRP A 20 10.34 5.43 3.45
C TRP A 20 9.60 4.87 2.24
N HIS A 21 9.41 3.55 2.23
CA HIS A 21 8.63 2.87 1.21
C HIS A 21 7.68 1.84 1.80
N ALA A 22 6.53 1.65 1.13
CA ALA A 22 5.70 0.46 1.33
C ALA A 22 4.94 0.11 0.05
N GLY A 23 4.42 -1.11 -0.02
CA GLY A 23 3.62 -1.56 -1.16
C GLY A 23 2.99 -2.93 -0.93
N LEU A 24 1.83 -3.17 -1.55
CA LEU A 24 1.16 -4.47 -1.55
C LEU A 24 1.67 -5.33 -2.71
N ASN A 25 1.60 -6.65 -2.55
CA ASN A 25 1.58 -7.53 -3.71
C ASN A 25 0.23 -7.46 -4.44
N ASN A 26 0.19 -8.04 -5.65
CA ASN A 26 -1.00 -8.10 -6.51
C ASN A 26 -2.24 -8.62 -5.78
N ALA A 27 -2.07 -9.65 -4.95
CA ALA A 27 -3.16 -10.28 -4.20
C ALA A 27 -3.61 -9.48 -2.97
N GLY A 28 -2.87 -8.46 -2.54
CA GLY A 28 -3.13 -7.76 -1.27
C GLY A 28 -3.00 -8.65 -0.04
N SER A 29 -2.24 -9.75 -0.11
CA SER A 29 -2.03 -10.68 1.01
C SER A 29 -0.76 -10.37 1.79
N LEU A 30 0.22 -9.74 1.15
CA LEU A 30 1.52 -9.44 1.70
C LEU A 30 1.82 -7.94 1.54
N LEU A 31 2.46 -7.36 2.54
CA LEU A 31 2.83 -5.94 2.62
C LEU A 31 4.35 -5.82 2.77
N PHE A 32 4.99 -5.17 1.81
CA PHE A 32 6.39 -4.79 1.90
C PHE A 32 6.52 -3.42 2.54
N ILE A 33 7.56 -3.26 3.38
CA ILE A 33 7.92 -2.02 4.06
C ILE A 33 9.44 -1.86 3.94
N ALA A 34 9.89 -0.65 3.61
CA ALA A 34 11.26 -0.21 3.77
C ALA A 34 11.32 1.08 4.59
N SER A 35 12.30 1.17 5.45
CA SER A 35 12.55 2.31 6.31
C SER A 35 13.63 3.24 5.75
N ILE A 36 13.81 4.40 6.38
CA ILE A 36 14.93 5.30 6.08
C ILE A 36 16.28 4.75 6.59
N ASP A 37 16.27 3.85 7.56
CA ASP A 37 17.46 3.28 8.19
C ASP A 37 17.87 1.94 7.53
N ASP A 38 17.43 1.72 6.27
CA ASP A 38 17.68 0.51 5.48
C ASP A 38 17.17 -0.80 6.10
N ASP A 39 16.21 -0.70 7.03
CA ASP A 39 15.42 -1.86 7.45
C ASP A 39 14.32 -2.19 6.44
N TYR A 40 14.19 -3.47 6.12
CA TYR A 40 13.21 -4.03 5.21
C TYR A 40 12.37 -5.08 5.92
N ALA A 41 11.08 -5.13 5.61
CA ALA A 41 10.20 -6.15 6.14
C ALA A 41 9.09 -6.54 5.16
N VAL A 42 8.65 -7.80 5.27
CA VAL A 42 7.45 -8.31 4.61
C VAL A 42 6.52 -8.84 5.68
N TRP A 43 5.27 -8.40 5.63
CA TRP A 43 4.22 -8.75 6.56
C TRP A 43 3.12 -9.51 5.85
N ASP A 44 2.64 -10.59 6.48
CA ASP A 44 1.39 -11.24 6.11
C ASP A 44 0.23 -10.47 6.73
N ILE A 45 -0.66 -9.96 5.86
CA ILE A 45 -1.72 -9.04 6.26
C ILE A 45 -2.81 -9.78 7.06
N ALA A 46 -3.15 -11.00 6.64
CA ALA A 46 -4.21 -11.78 7.27
C ALA A 46 -3.86 -12.18 8.72
N THR A 47 -2.60 -12.50 8.96
CA THR A 47 -2.09 -12.91 10.27
C THR A 47 -1.44 -11.76 11.05
N SER A 48 -1.22 -10.61 10.40
CA SER A 48 -0.45 -9.47 10.95
C SER A 48 0.93 -9.89 11.48
N ALA A 49 1.58 -10.83 10.79
CA ALA A 49 2.87 -11.38 11.20
C ALA A 49 3.99 -10.95 10.25
N CYS A 50 5.14 -10.59 10.80
CA CYS A 50 6.36 -10.38 10.01
C CYS A 50 6.87 -11.74 9.54
N VAL A 51 6.83 -11.98 8.23
CA VAL A 51 7.26 -13.24 7.61
C VAL A 51 8.72 -13.19 7.15
N TRP A 52 9.27 -11.98 7.01
CA TRP A 52 10.66 -11.75 6.66
C TRP A 52 11.09 -10.35 7.06
N SER A 53 12.32 -10.19 7.54
CA SER A 53 12.93 -8.88 7.76
C SER A 53 14.44 -8.93 7.58
N SER A 54 15.04 -7.78 7.28
CA SER A 54 16.48 -7.58 7.21
C SER A 54 16.82 -6.13 7.53
N SER A 55 17.94 -5.92 8.22
CA SER A 55 18.56 -4.61 8.45
C SER A 55 19.80 -4.39 7.56
N ASP A 56 19.90 -5.17 6.49
CA ASP A 56 21.03 -5.21 5.58
C ASP A 56 20.56 -4.92 4.15
N SER A 57 21.11 -3.87 3.54
CA SER A 57 20.88 -3.48 2.15
C SER A 57 21.25 -4.59 1.16
N ASP A 58 22.15 -5.50 1.53
CA ASP A 58 22.56 -6.64 0.70
C ASP A 58 21.54 -7.80 0.75
N ALA A 59 20.45 -7.69 1.49
CA ALA A 59 19.42 -8.73 1.60
C ALA A 59 18.39 -8.72 0.46
N LEU A 60 18.43 -7.71 -0.41
CA LEU A 60 17.51 -7.56 -1.55
C LEU A 60 17.51 -8.74 -2.54
N PRO A 61 18.64 -9.40 -2.83
CA PRO A 61 18.64 -10.62 -3.64
C PRO A 61 17.99 -11.81 -2.91
N ALA A 62 18.12 -11.93 -1.58
CA ALA A 62 17.47 -12.99 -0.81
C ALA A 62 15.95 -12.76 -0.71
N LEU A 63 15.56 -11.50 -0.64
CA LEU A 63 14.19 -11.03 -0.72
C LEU A 63 13.57 -11.49 -2.06
N SER A 64 14.26 -11.33 -3.20
CA SER A 64 13.75 -11.73 -4.53
C SER A 64 13.27 -13.20 -4.63
N GLY A 65 13.84 -14.12 -3.85
CA GLY A 65 13.43 -15.53 -3.82
C GLY A 65 12.14 -15.81 -3.05
N LEU A 66 11.84 -15.03 -2.01
CA LEU A 66 10.59 -15.10 -1.22
C LEU A 66 9.39 -14.50 -1.98
N LEU A 67 9.70 -13.82 -3.07
CA LEU A 67 8.90 -12.81 -3.75
C LEU A 67 8.64 -13.14 -5.22
N VAL A 68 9.10 -14.31 -5.67
CA VAL A 68 8.82 -14.84 -7.00
C VAL A 68 7.30 -14.92 -7.17
N ASP A 69 6.79 -14.40 -8.29
CA ASP A 69 5.37 -14.18 -8.63
C ASP A 69 4.64 -13.05 -7.88
N GLY A 70 5.35 -12.16 -7.15
CA GLY A 70 4.66 -11.09 -6.44
C GLY A 70 5.42 -9.97 -5.74
N PHE A 71 6.76 -9.82 -5.83
CA PHE A 71 7.50 -8.63 -5.34
C PHE A 71 8.88 -8.35 -6.02
N VAL A 72 9.52 -7.21 -5.66
CA VAL A 72 10.60 -6.46 -6.37
C VAL A 72 12.04 -6.99 -6.19
N ASP A 73 12.87 -6.76 -7.24
CA ASP A 73 14.34 -6.56 -7.21
C ASP A 73 14.65 -5.04 -7.21
N LEU A 74 15.07 -4.47 -6.07
CA LEU A 74 15.21 -3.02 -5.87
C LEU A 74 16.37 -2.41 -6.68
N GLN A 75 17.21 -3.22 -7.33
CA GLN A 75 18.32 -2.73 -8.16
C GLN A 75 17.90 -2.41 -9.59
N GLN A 76 16.66 -2.72 -9.99
CA GLN A 76 16.17 -2.48 -11.33
C GLN A 76 15.13 -1.33 -11.37
N PRO A 77 15.49 -0.14 -11.86
CA PRO A 77 14.62 1.05 -11.85
C PRO A 77 13.34 0.91 -12.70
N GLN A 78 13.25 -0.11 -13.55
CA GLN A 78 12.13 -0.38 -14.46
C GLN A 78 11.09 -1.36 -13.89
N VAL A 79 11.33 -1.93 -12.69
CA VAL A 79 10.45 -2.95 -12.08
C VAL A 79 9.55 -2.35 -11.00
N SER A 80 9.76 -1.08 -10.66
CA SER A 80 8.87 -0.23 -9.85
C SER A 80 7.45 -0.11 -10.42
N ASP A 81 7.29 -0.38 -11.73
CA ASP A 81 5.97 -0.41 -12.37
C ASP A 81 5.16 -1.68 -12.03
N ARG A 82 5.83 -2.76 -11.57
CA ARG A 82 5.18 -4.04 -11.24
C ARG A 82 4.79 -4.17 -9.78
N PHE A 83 5.32 -3.32 -8.90
CA PHE A 83 4.95 -3.26 -7.49
C PHE A 83 4.76 -1.83 -7.07
N ARG A 84 3.66 -1.59 -6.36
CA ARG A 84 3.22 -0.26 -5.97
C ARG A 84 4.04 0.29 -4.80
N VAL A 85 5.37 0.24 -4.90
CA VAL A 85 6.30 0.74 -3.89
C VAL A 85 6.37 2.25 -4.04
N PHE A 86 5.83 2.94 -3.05
CA PHE A 86 5.70 4.40 -3.06
C PHE A 86 6.71 5.02 -2.08
N GLY A 87 7.32 6.16 -2.42
CA GLY A 87 8.12 6.97 -1.49
C GLY A 87 8.62 8.27 -2.13
N PRO A 88 9.19 9.20 -1.34
CA PRO A 88 9.44 10.57 -1.76
C PRO A 88 10.63 10.75 -2.74
N GLU A 89 11.52 9.75 -2.88
CA GLU A 89 12.70 9.87 -3.75
C GLU A 89 12.63 9.13 -5.10
N PHE A 90 11.57 8.38 -5.37
CA PHE A 90 11.30 7.83 -6.70
C PHE A 90 10.04 8.51 -7.26
N ASN A 91 10.26 9.49 -8.15
CA ASN A 91 9.25 10.29 -8.85
C ASN A 91 8.36 9.48 -9.83
N HIS A 92 7.79 8.38 -9.39
CA HIS A 92 6.76 7.64 -10.10
C HIS A 92 5.54 7.58 -9.19
N PHE A 93 4.77 8.67 -9.20
CA PHE A 93 3.39 8.65 -8.76
C PHE A 93 2.72 7.46 -9.45
N LEU A 94 2.23 6.48 -8.69
CA LEU A 94 1.31 5.48 -9.22
C LEU A 94 -0.04 6.13 -9.48
N ARG A 95 -0.08 6.95 -10.54
CA ARG A 95 -1.26 7.13 -11.37
C ARG A 95 -1.34 5.90 -12.29
N TYR A 96 -1.62 4.73 -11.73
CA TYR A 96 -2.01 3.59 -12.55
C TYR A 96 -3.50 3.34 -12.39
N TYR A 97 -4.15 3.03 -13.52
CA TYR A 97 -5.59 2.93 -13.77
C TYR A 97 -6.32 1.87 -12.90
N CYS A 98 -6.27 1.99 -11.59
CA CYS A 98 -7.39 1.54 -10.77
C CYS A 98 -8.48 2.61 -10.91
N ARG A 99 -9.74 2.19 -10.99
CA ARG A 99 -10.89 3.12 -10.98
C ARG A 99 -10.99 3.90 -9.67
N ASP A 100 -10.04 3.76 -8.75
CA ASP A 100 -10.09 4.31 -7.40
C ASP A 100 -9.01 5.39 -7.27
N HIS A 101 -9.42 6.59 -6.87
CA HIS A 101 -8.57 7.75 -6.69
C HIS A 101 -8.43 8.07 -5.21
N ILE A 102 -7.26 8.52 -4.77
CA ILE A 102 -7.06 9.01 -3.41
C ILE A 102 -6.89 10.51 -3.45
N ASP A 103 -7.70 11.18 -2.64
CA ASP A 103 -7.58 12.59 -2.32
C ASP A 103 -7.09 12.71 -0.87
N TYR A 104 -6.05 13.51 -0.65
CA TYR A 104 -5.50 13.75 0.68
C TYR A 104 -5.66 15.23 1.02
N ASP A 105 -6.41 15.49 2.09
CA ASP A 105 -6.55 16.82 2.64
C ASP A 105 -5.39 17.09 3.61
N SER A 106 -4.37 17.80 3.14
CA SER A 106 -3.19 18.11 3.95
C SER A 106 -3.46 19.04 5.14
N LEU A 107 -4.62 19.71 5.18
CA LEU A 107 -5.01 20.58 6.29
C LEU A 107 -5.64 19.78 7.43
N THR A 108 -6.42 18.74 7.11
CA THR A 108 -7.11 17.91 8.12
C THR A 108 -6.41 16.59 8.39
N GLY A 109 -5.50 16.16 7.52
CA GLY A 109 -4.91 14.82 7.55
C GLY A 109 -5.83 13.74 6.98
N ASP A 110 -6.97 14.12 6.40
CA ASP A 110 -7.98 13.17 5.93
C ASP A 110 -7.56 12.50 4.63
N VAL A 111 -7.67 11.17 4.61
CA VAL A 111 -7.50 10.38 3.40
C VAL A 111 -8.87 9.98 2.89
N ILE A 112 -9.16 10.35 1.66
CA ILE A 112 -10.43 10.09 0.99
C ILE A 112 -10.18 9.20 -0.22
N VAL A 113 -10.89 8.07 -0.29
CA VAL A 113 -10.90 7.20 -1.45
C VAL A 113 -12.17 7.46 -2.25
N ASP A 114 -11.99 7.81 -3.51
CA ASP A 114 -13.03 7.89 -4.51
C ASP A 114 -13.00 6.62 -5.36
N THR A 115 -13.96 5.71 -5.16
CA THR A 115 -14.13 4.58 -6.07
C THR A 115 -15.09 4.95 -7.19
N TYR A 116 -14.70 4.72 -8.44
CA TYR A 116 -15.59 4.88 -9.59
C TYR A 116 -16.26 3.54 -9.96
N ILE A 117 -17.57 3.45 -9.84
CA ILE A 117 -18.38 2.27 -10.21
C ILE A 117 -19.33 2.68 -11.34
N ALA A 118 -19.11 2.17 -12.55
CA ALA A 118 -20.01 2.40 -13.70
C ALA A 118 -20.37 3.89 -13.95
N ASN A 119 -19.39 4.79 -13.77
CA ASN A 119 -19.49 6.25 -13.86
C ASN A 119 -20.07 6.99 -12.64
N ASP A 120 -20.52 6.28 -11.61
CA ASP A 120 -20.82 6.88 -10.30
C ASP A 120 -19.55 6.93 -9.44
N ARG A 121 -19.40 8.03 -8.68
CA ARG A 121 -18.31 8.24 -7.73
C ARG A 121 -18.81 7.97 -6.32
N ASP A 122 -18.29 6.92 -5.70
CA ASP A 122 -18.50 6.61 -4.29
C ASP A 122 -17.31 7.15 -3.49
N ARG A 123 -17.55 8.16 -2.65
CA ARG A 123 -16.52 8.90 -1.92
C ARG A 123 -16.53 8.50 -0.45
N GLN A 124 -15.43 7.94 0.02
CA GLN A 124 -15.32 7.39 1.37
C GLN A 124 -14.09 7.93 2.08
N ARG A 125 -14.28 8.41 3.30
CA ARG A 125 -13.17 8.78 4.18
C ARG A 125 -12.62 7.53 4.83
N LEU A 126 -11.30 7.37 4.79
CA LEU A 126 -10.60 6.35 5.56
C LEU A 126 -10.35 6.86 6.98
N ASP A 127 -10.48 5.97 7.94
CA ASP A 127 -10.02 6.18 9.31
C ASP A 127 -8.50 5.96 9.38
N PHE A 128 -7.76 6.88 8.76
CA PHE A 128 -6.29 6.88 8.70
C PHE A 128 -5.73 7.91 9.69
N GLU A 129 -4.76 7.49 10.50
CA GLU A 129 -4.03 8.36 11.43
C GLU A 129 -2.94 9.10 10.67
N GLY A 130 -3.35 10.10 9.87
CA GLY A 130 -2.43 10.97 9.14
C GLY A 130 -2.11 12.23 9.92
N ASP A 131 -0.82 12.59 9.99
CA ASP A 131 -0.41 13.90 10.47
C ASP A 131 -0.63 14.96 9.38
N ALA A 132 -1.17 16.12 9.77
CA ALA A 132 -1.29 17.26 8.87
C ALA A 132 0.10 17.77 8.44
N ASN A 133 0.23 18.17 7.18
CA ASN A 133 1.48 18.58 6.52
C ASN A 133 2.50 17.46 6.23
N GLU A 134 2.16 16.20 6.49
CA GLU A 134 2.96 15.08 6.00
C GLU A 134 2.49 14.62 4.62
N TRP A 135 3.36 13.94 3.89
CA TRP A 135 2.96 13.32 2.64
C TRP A 135 2.23 12.00 2.92
N VAL A 136 1.21 11.71 2.11
CA VAL A 136 0.49 10.44 2.14
C VAL A 136 0.60 9.76 0.79
N GLN A 137 0.78 8.45 0.83
CA GLN A 137 0.83 7.59 -0.35
C GLN A 137 0.02 6.33 -0.10
N ALA A 138 -0.28 5.59 -1.16
CA ALA A 138 -1.01 4.35 -1.04
C ALA A 138 -0.73 3.36 -2.16
N SER A 139 -1.05 2.10 -1.87
CA SER A 139 -1.02 0.96 -2.76
C SER A 139 -2.35 0.24 -2.68
N PHE A 140 -2.83 -0.34 -3.78
CA PHE A 140 -4.00 -1.23 -3.76
C PHE A 140 -3.63 -2.62 -4.26
N SER A 141 -4.43 -3.62 -3.89
CA SER A 141 -4.45 -4.90 -4.59
C SER A 141 -4.99 -4.73 -6.02
N ASP A 142 -4.80 -5.73 -6.87
CA ASP A 142 -5.24 -5.67 -8.26
C ASP A 142 -6.77 -5.74 -8.42
N ASP A 143 -7.44 -6.44 -7.51
CA ASP A 143 -8.90 -6.49 -7.45
C ASP A 143 -9.53 -5.28 -6.73
N GLY A 144 -8.70 -4.39 -6.17
CA GLY A 144 -9.14 -3.22 -5.40
C GLY A 144 -9.85 -3.56 -4.08
N SER A 145 -9.71 -4.79 -3.56
CA SER A 145 -10.29 -5.18 -2.27
C SER A 145 -9.44 -4.74 -1.08
N ILE A 146 -8.14 -4.49 -1.26
CA ILE A 146 -7.22 -4.05 -0.23
C ILE A 146 -6.56 -2.74 -0.65
N ILE A 147 -6.40 -1.84 0.31
CA ILE A 147 -5.60 -0.62 0.17
C ILE A 147 -4.66 -0.49 1.38
N ALA A 148 -3.39 -0.18 1.14
CA ALA A 148 -2.43 0.23 2.14
C ALA A 148 -2.18 1.72 1.98
N VAL A 149 -2.28 2.49 3.05
CA VAL A 149 -2.08 3.94 3.09
C VAL A 149 -0.97 4.25 4.08
N MET A 150 -0.04 5.11 3.69
CA MET A 150 1.16 5.39 4.45
C MET A 150 1.45 6.89 4.53
N ASN A 151 1.97 7.31 5.66
CA ASN A 151 2.81 8.50 5.82
C ASN A 151 4.12 8.08 6.50
N PRO A 152 5.07 8.99 6.78
CA PRO A 152 6.34 8.62 7.42
C PRO A 152 6.24 7.90 8.76
N HIS A 153 5.11 7.99 9.45
CA HIS A 153 4.91 7.53 10.83
C HIS A 153 3.98 6.33 10.94
N TYR A 154 3.01 6.24 10.03
CA TYR A 154 1.89 5.31 10.09
C TYR A 154 1.69 4.66 8.74
N LEU A 155 1.40 3.37 8.78
CA LEU A 155 0.96 2.58 7.64
C LEU A 155 -0.27 1.81 8.07
N SER A 156 -1.41 2.05 7.43
CA SER A 156 -2.65 1.33 7.70
C SER A 156 -3.10 0.56 6.47
N VAL A 157 -3.61 -0.64 6.71
CA VAL A 157 -4.23 -1.47 5.68
C VAL A 157 -5.73 -1.50 5.91
N PHE A 158 -6.49 -1.31 4.83
CA PHE A 158 -7.94 -1.35 4.82
C PHE A 158 -8.42 -2.41 3.84
N HIS A 159 -9.48 -3.10 4.23
CA HIS A 159 -10.21 -4.02 3.38
C HIS A 159 -11.57 -3.43 3.02
N ARG A 160 -11.95 -3.61 1.76
CA ARG A 160 -13.24 -3.19 1.25
C ARG A 160 -14.30 -4.21 1.62
N THR A 161 -15.23 -3.82 2.48
CA THR A 161 -16.42 -4.62 2.76
C THR A 161 -17.51 -4.23 1.77
N SER A 162 -17.99 -5.17 0.95
CA SER A 162 -19.17 -4.99 0.10
C SER A 162 -20.36 -5.77 0.67
N ASP A 163 -21.54 -5.15 0.69
CA ASP A 163 -22.82 -5.83 0.99
C ASP A 163 -23.32 -6.70 -0.19
N GLY A 164 -22.47 -7.02 -1.17
CA GLY A 164 -22.85 -7.72 -2.38
C GLY A 164 -21.63 -8.24 -3.17
N PRO A 165 -21.84 -9.13 -4.16
CA PRO A 165 -20.75 -9.72 -4.92
C PRO A 165 -19.91 -8.62 -5.58
N VAL A 166 -18.62 -8.58 -5.25
CA VAL A 166 -17.64 -7.79 -6.01
C VAL A 166 -17.68 -8.33 -7.43
N ALA A 167 -18.19 -7.53 -8.36
CA ALA A 167 -18.19 -7.92 -9.75
C ALA A 167 -16.72 -8.10 -10.17
N GLN A 168 -16.31 -9.36 -10.34
CA GLN A 168 -15.04 -9.69 -10.97
C GLN A 168 -15.10 -9.17 -12.40
N HIS A 169 -14.65 -7.94 -12.61
CA HIS A 169 -14.54 -7.39 -13.95
C HIS A 169 -13.22 -7.87 -14.52
N GLY A 170 -13.33 -8.88 -15.39
CA GLY A 170 -12.21 -9.37 -16.18
C GLY A 170 -11.47 -8.23 -16.86
N PHE A 171 -10.15 -8.29 -16.75
CA PHE A 171 -9.22 -7.44 -17.47
C PHE A 171 -9.59 -7.41 -18.95
N TYR A 172 -9.87 -6.22 -19.50
CA TYR A 172 -9.83 -6.07 -20.95
C TYR A 172 -8.35 -6.15 -21.36
N ALA A 173 -8.05 -7.16 -22.18
CA ALA A 173 -6.75 -7.44 -22.78
C ALA A 173 -6.26 -6.31 -23.70
#